data_AF-A0A7Y5LXZ9-F1
#
_entry.id   AF-A0A7Y5LXZ9-F1
#
_cell.length_a   1.000
_cell.length_b   1.000
_cell.length_c   1.000
_cell.angle_alpha   90.00
_cell.angle_beta   90.00
_cell.angle_gamma   90.00
#
_symmetry.space_group_name_H-M   'P 1'
#
loop_
_entity.id
_entity.type
_entity.pdbx_description
1 polymer ?
#
loop_
_entity_poly.entity_id
_entity_poly.type
_entity_poly.pdbx_seq_one_letter_code
_entity_poly.pdbx_strand_id
1 'polypeptide(L)' 'MDATKSGRVRVTREVFEGIEAVRQSGLTNMLDRPTVARLAGEMGYEESARWIQRHRDLYARAIFHGFEVREDGEEE' A
#
# COMPACT_ATOMS: atom_id res chain seq x y z
N MET A 1 -26.93 11.05 -1.77
CA MET A 1 -25.46 11.24 -1.86
C MET A 1 -24.85 10.03 -1.19
N ASP A 2 -24.70 8.93 -1.93
CA ASP A 2 -24.34 7.62 -1.39
C ASP A 2 -22.87 7.35 -1.68
N ALA A 3 -22.00 7.95 -0.88
CA ALA A 3 -20.54 7.78 -0.98
C ALA A 3 -20.06 6.51 -0.25
N THR A 4 -20.68 5.34 -0.49
CA THR A 4 -20.41 4.15 0.35
C THR A 4 -20.30 2.84 -0.41
N LYS A 5 -19.56 2.84 -1.52
CA LYS A 5 -18.98 1.59 -2.08
C LYS A 5 -17.68 1.88 -2.83
N SER A 6 -16.78 2.65 -2.22
CA SER A 6 -15.45 2.84 -2.80
C SER A 6 -14.73 1.49 -2.73
N GLY A 7 -14.49 0.85 -3.87
CA GLY A 7 -13.72 -0.40 -3.97
C GLY A 7 -12.28 -0.29 -3.47
N ARG A 8 -11.86 0.92 -3.07
CA ARG A 8 -10.55 1.28 -2.53
C ARG A 8 -10.22 0.51 -1.25
N VAL A 9 -8.93 0.42 -0.99
CA VAL A 9 -8.37 -0.23 0.20
C VAL A 9 -7.83 0.83 1.13
N ARG A 10 -8.27 0.78 2.37
CA ARG A 10 -7.87 1.71 3.43
C ARG A 10 -6.52 1.32 3.98
N VAL A 11 -5.61 2.29 4.08
CA VAL A 11 -4.26 2.13 4.61
C VAL A 11 -3.86 3.39 5.38
N THR A 12 -2.92 3.24 6.32
CA THR A 12 -2.30 4.37 7.00
C THR A 12 -1.48 5.22 6.01
N ARG A 13 -1.21 6.48 6.36
CA ARG A 13 -0.29 7.34 5.59
C ARG A 13 1.11 6.71 5.45
N GLU A 14 1.66 6.16 6.53
CA GLU A 14 2.98 5.53 6.52
C GLU A 14 3.05 4.36 5.52
N VAL A 15 2.04 3.48 5.52
CA VAL A 15 1.96 2.36 4.57
C VAL A 15 1.90 2.88 3.13
N PHE A 16 1.06 3.88 2.87
CA PHE A 16 0.87 4.44 1.54
C PHE A 16 2.14 5.11 1.00
N GLU A 17 2.84 5.88 1.82
CA GLU A 17 4.06 6.60 1.42
C GLU A 17 5.14 5.65 0.89
N GLY A 18 5.39 4.53 1.57
CA GLY A 18 6.36 3.56 1.07
C GLY A 18 5.94 2.84 -0.20
N ILE A 19 4.64 2.54 -0.36
CA ILE A 19 4.11 1.94 -1.60
C ILE A 19 4.26 2.91 -2.78
N GLU A 20 3.94 4.20 -2.58
CA GLU A 20 4.11 5.22 -3.61
C GLU A 20 5.58 5.52 -3.90
N ALA A 21 6.46 5.46 -2.91
CA ALA A 21 7.90 5.61 -3.13
C ALA A 21 8.43 4.51 -4.06
N VAL A 22 8.04 3.24 -3.84
CA VAL A 22 8.40 2.16 -4.77
C VAL A 22 7.79 2.39 -6.15
N ARG A 23 6.52 2.80 -6.23
CA ARG A 23 5.86 3.10 -7.50
C ARG A 23 6.60 4.18 -8.31
N GLN A 24 6.96 5.28 -7.65
CA GLN A 24 7.65 6.41 -8.27
C GLN A 24 9.09 6.07 -8.67
N SER A 25 9.73 5.12 -7.98
CA SER A 25 11.07 4.64 -8.35
C SER A 25 11.12 3.98 -9.73
N GLY A 26 10.01 3.37 -10.19
CA GLY A 26 9.96 2.63 -11.45
C GLY A 26 10.79 1.34 -11.49
N LEU A 27 11.34 0.89 -10.35
CA LEU A 27 12.26 -0.25 -10.28
C LEU A 27 11.59 -1.62 -10.45
N THR A 28 10.26 -1.70 -10.27
CA THR A 28 9.49 -2.94 -10.46
C THR A 28 8.07 -2.66 -10.92
N ASN A 29 7.41 -3.69 -11.46
CA ASN A 29 5.99 -3.64 -11.69
C ASN A 29 5.24 -3.79 -10.36
N MET A 30 4.21 -2.98 -10.12
CA MET A 30 3.45 -3.02 -8.86
C MET A 30 2.66 -4.33 -8.65
N LEU A 31 2.49 -5.17 -9.67
CA LEU A 31 1.93 -6.53 -9.55
C LEU A 31 2.96 -7.54 -9.03
N ASP A 32 4.26 -7.25 -9.11
CA ASP A 32 5.32 -8.06 -8.51
C ASP A 32 5.44 -7.76 -7.01
N ARG A 33 4.40 -8.16 -6.28
CA ARG A 33 4.25 -7.91 -4.85
C ARG A 33 5.49 -8.33 -4.02
N PRO A 34 6.10 -9.52 -4.22
CA PRO A 34 7.32 -9.87 -3.50
C PRO A 34 8.45 -8.85 -3.68
N THR A 35 8.69 -8.39 -4.92
CA THR A 35 9.71 -7.38 -5.19
C THR A 35 9.33 -6.02 -4.62
N VAL A 36 8.07 -5.62 -4.69
CA VAL A 36 7.59 -4.36 -4.09
C VAL A 36 7.82 -4.36 -2.57
N ALA A 37 7.48 -5.44 -1.87
CA ALA A 37 7.72 -5.53 -0.42
C ALA A 37 9.21 -5.45 -0.08
N ARG A 38 10.06 -6.14 -0.85
CA ARG A 38 11.51 -6.10 -0.66
C ARG A 38 12.05 -4.67 -0.86
N LEU A 39 11.69 -4.02 -1.97
CA LEU A 39 12.13 -2.66 -2.28
C LEU A 39 11.64 -1.65 -1.24
N ALA A 40 10.39 -1.76 -0.77
CA ALA A 40 9.88 -0.90 0.30
C ALA A 40 10.76 -1.00 1.55
N GLY A 41 11.14 -2.22 1.95
CA GLY A 41 12.07 -2.45 3.07
C GLY A 41 13.47 -1.89 2.83
N GLU A 42 14.03 -2.10 1.63
CA GLU A 42 15.35 -1.55 1.24
C GLU A 42 15.37 -0.01 1.21
N MET A 43 14.23 0.62 0.94
CA MET A 43 14.06 2.07 0.96
C MET A 43 13.75 2.63 2.36
N GLY A 44 13.70 1.79 3.39
CA GLY A 44 13.44 2.19 4.79
C GLY A 44 11.95 2.23 5.17
N TYR A 45 11.04 1.84 4.29
CA TYR A 45 9.60 1.77 4.56
C TYR A 45 9.20 0.39 5.08
N GLU A 46 9.68 0.05 6.27
CA GLU A 46 9.47 -1.28 6.84
C GLU A 46 7.99 -1.59 7.09
N GLU A 47 7.20 -0.61 7.50
CA GLU A 47 5.77 -0.82 7.75
C GLU A 47 5.00 -1.11 6.46
N SER A 48 5.31 -0.38 5.38
CA SER A 48 4.80 -0.71 4.04
C SER A 48 5.20 -2.13 3.62
N ALA A 49 6.48 -2.50 3.81
CA ALA A 49 6.96 -3.84 3.48
C ALA A 49 6.20 -4.93 4.26
N ARG A 50 6.00 -4.75 5.57
CA ARG A 50 5.23 -5.67 6.42
C ARG A 50 3.78 -5.75 5.98
N TRP A 51 3.16 -4.61 5.69
CA TRP A 51 1.76 -4.55 5.25
C TRP A 51 1.54 -5.30 3.94
N ILE A 52 2.39 -5.07 2.93
CA ILE A 52 2.31 -5.72 1.61
C ILE A 52 2.47 -7.24 1.72
N GLN A 53 3.35 -7.70 2.63
CA GLN A 53 3.55 -9.13 2.88
C GLN A 53 2.32 -9.78 3.51
N ARG A 54 1.73 -9.13 4.53
CA ARG A 54 0.60 -9.64 5.32
C ARG A 54 -0.74 -9.56 4.57
N HIS A 55 -0.97 -8.51 3.80
CA HIS A 55 -2.28 -8.19 3.20
C HIS A 55 -2.28 -8.39 1.69
N ARG A 56 -2.08 -9.63 1.23
CA ARG A 56 -1.87 -9.95 -0.18
C ARG A 56 -3.06 -9.60 -1.08
N ASP A 57 -4.25 -9.96 -0.63
CA ASP A 57 -5.53 -9.73 -1.29
C ASP A 57 -5.89 -8.24 -1.31
N LEU A 58 -5.69 -7.55 -0.19
CA LEU A 58 -5.92 -6.10 -0.10
C LEU A 58 -4.93 -5.33 -0.97
N TYR A 59 -3.65 -5.70 -0.98
CA TYR A 59 -2.67 -5.08 -1.87
C TYR A 59 -3.08 -5.25 -3.34
N ALA A 60 -3.42 -6.48 -3.76
CA ALA A 60 -3.88 -6.73 -5.13
C ALA A 60 -5.12 -5.90 -5.47
N ARG A 61 -6.11 -5.86 -4.58
CA ARG A 61 -7.31 -5.03 -4.74
C ARG A 61 -6.96 -3.54 -4.83
N ALA A 62 -6.03 -3.05 -4.02
CA ALA A 62 -5.61 -1.65 -4.02
C ALA A 62 -4.92 -1.25 -5.33
N ILE A 63 -4.15 -2.15 -5.95
CA ILE A 63 -3.54 -1.89 -7.27
C ILE A 63 -4.61 -1.63 -8.34
N PHE A 64 -5.75 -2.35 -8.30
CA PHE A 64 -6.82 -2.18 -9.28
C PHE A 64 -7.84 -1.10 -8.93
N HIS A 65 -8.10 -0.89 -7.64
CA HIS A 65 -9.19 -0.02 -7.19
C HIS A 65 -8.73 1.27 -6.51
N GLY A 66 -7.43 1.40 -6.23
CA GLY A 66 -6.81 2.52 -5.55
C GLY A 66 -6.73 2.34 -4.03
N PHE A 67 -5.89 3.18 -3.42
CA PHE A 67 -5.76 3.32 -1.97
C PHE A 67 -6.64 4.46 -1.45
N GLU A 68 -7.12 4.32 -0.23
CA GLU A 68 -7.76 5.37 0.57
C GLU A 68 -6.89 5.59 1.80
N VAL A 69 -6.17 6.71 1.83
CA VAL A 69 -5.26 7.03 2.92
C VAL A 69 -6.07 7.53 4.11
N ARG A 70 -5.88 6.90 5.26
CA ARG A 70 -6.35 7.39 6.54
C ARG A 70 -5.24 8.13 7.25
N GLU A 71 -5.59 9.25 7.85
CA GLU A 71 -4.72 9.95 8.80
C GLU A 71 -4.86 9.23 10.14
N ASP A 72 -4.19 8.09 10.28
CA ASP A 72 -4.28 7.34 11.53
C ASP A 72 -3.36 7.98 12.58
N GLY A 73 -4.02 8.63 13.54
CA GLY A 73 -3.58 8.77 14.92
C GLY A 73 -4.36 7.84 15.87
N GLU A 74 -5.00 6.77 15.37
CA GLU A 74 -5.74 5.82 16.21
C GLU A 74 -5.36 4.39 15.83
N GLU A 75 -4.60 3.77 16.73
CA GLU A 75 -4.37 2.33 16.82
C GLU A 75 -5.70 1.64 17.16
N GLU A 76 -6.05 0.57 16.45
CA GLU A 76 -7.01 -0.45 16.91
C GLU A 76 -6.27 -1.76 17.24
#